data_AF-A0A4R8QXT2-F1
#
_entry.id   AF-A0A4R8QXT2-F1
#
_cell.length_a   1.000
_cell.length_b   1.000
_cell.length_c   1.000
_cell.angle_alpha   90.00
_cell.angle_beta   90.00
_cell.angle_gamma   90.00
#
_symmetry.space_group_name_H-M   'P 1'
#
loop_
_entity.id
_entity.type
_entity.pdbx_description
1 polymer ?
#
loop_
_entity_poly.entity_id
_entity_poly.type
_entity_poly.pdbx_seq_one_letter_code
_entity_poly.pdbx_strand_id
1 'polypeptide(L)'
;MTTPPVTETIAEAIEEIRATFADSAVTVVVDGNGGVWVRIDAVALGSVYEQDSTWLAFQITYPYPEADVYPHFVRPDLRRNDGAPNGTGFQAVTWGPDEQAGTQLSRRSNRLDPAIDTAATKALKVLAWLNEQ
;
A
#
# COMPACT_ATOMS: atom_id res chain seq x y z
N MET A 1 7.56 -10.57 25.17
CA MET A 1 8.12 -9.41 24.47
C MET A 1 6.96 -8.52 24.11
N THR A 2 6.89 -7.32 24.70
CA THR A 2 5.79 -6.37 24.49
C THR A 2 6.06 -5.64 23.18
N THR A 3 5.16 -5.79 22.21
CA THR A 3 5.20 -5.05 20.95
C THR A 3 5.32 -3.55 21.26
N PRO A 4 6.30 -2.81 20.70
CA PRO A 4 6.41 -1.38 20.95
C PRO A 4 5.14 -0.67 20.47
N PRO A 5 4.59 0.27 21.25
CA PRO A 5 3.42 1.04 20.85
C PRO A 5 3.77 1.96 19.66
N VAL A 6 2.84 2.10 18.72
CA VAL A 6 2.90 3.11 17.64
C VAL A 6 2.35 4.44 18.15
N THR A 7 2.58 5.53 17.42
CA THR A 7 1.99 6.84 17.75
C THR A 7 0.46 6.81 17.59
N GLU A 8 -0.24 7.74 18.27
CA GLU A 8 -1.69 7.89 18.13
C GLU A 8 -2.09 8.16 16.67
N THR A 9 -1.34 9.00 15.96
CA THR A 9 -1.59 9.31 14.55
C THR A 9 -1.44 8.09 13.63
N ILE A 10 -0.51 7.18 13.90
CA ILE A 10 -0.41 5.91 13.16
C ILE A 10 -1.57 4.98 13.52
N ALA A 11 -1.99 4.94 14.78
CA ALA A 11 -3.16 4.16 15.21
C ALA A 11 -4.45 4.65 14.52
N GLU A 12 -4.66 5.97 14.45
CA GLU A 12 -5.78 6.58 13.73
C GLU A 12 -5.74 6.26 12.23
N ALA A 13 -4.57 6.32 11.60
CA ALA A 13 -4.42 5.95 10.19
C ALA A 13 -4.76 4.48 9.92
N ILE A 14 -4.41 3.56 10.83
CA ILE A 14 -4.79 2.15 10.73
C ILE A 14 -6.32 1.99 10.76
N GLU A 15 -7.00 2.68 11.66
CA GLU A 15 -8.46 2.63 11.77
C GLU A 15 -9.15 3.28 10.55
N GLU A 16 -8.61 4.39 10.04
CA GLU A 16 -9.07 5.00 8.78
C GLU A 16 -8.94 4.02 7.60
N ILE A 17 -7.82 3.30 7.49
CA ILE A 17 -7.61 2.28 6.45
C ILE A 17 -8.63 1.15 6.60
N ARG A 18 -8.85 0.64 7.82
CA ARG A 18 -9.85 -0.40 8.08
C ARG A 18 -11.27 0.04 7.70
N ALA A 19 -11.63 1.29 8.01
CA ALA A 19 -12.91 1.85 7.63
C ALA A 19 -13.03 2.04 6.11
N THR A 20 -11.97 2.49 5.45
CA THR A 20 -11.91 2.72 4.00
C THR A 20 -12.03 1.42 3.21
N PHE A 21 -11.40 0.36 3.70
CA PHE A 21 -11.38 -0.98 3.09
C PHE A 21 -12.19 -1.98 3.93
N ALA A 22 -13.41 -1.59 4.32
CA ALA A 22 -14.25 -2.37 5.25
C ALA A 22 -14.59 -3.79 4.75
N ASP A 23 -14.61 -4.00 3.43
CA ASP A 23 -14.87 -5.29 2.81
C ASP A 23 -13.61 -6.16 2.64
N SER A 24 -12.44 -5.66 3.06
CA SER A 24 -11.15 -6.30 2.89
C SER A 24 -10.50 -6.62 4.23
N ALA A 25 -9.80 -7.76 4.32
CA ALA A 25 -8.95 -8.02 5.48
C ALA A 25 -7.74 -7.07 5.47
N VAL A 26 -7.54 -6.35 6.58
CA VAL A 26 -6.41 -5.44 6.80
C VAL A 26 -5.50 -6.02 7.88
N THR A 27 -4.34 -6.51 7.48
CA THR A 27 -3.30 -7.01 8.37
C THR A 27 -2.28 -5.90 8.67
N VAL A 28 -1.90 -5.78 9.94
CA VAL A 28 -0.93 -4.79 10.40
C VAL A 28 0.16 -5.48 11.22
N VAL A 29 1.42 -5.21 10.89
CA VAL A 29 2.60 -5.75 11.58
C VAL A 29 3.49 -4.59 11.98
N VAL A 30 3.88 -4.49 13.24
CA VAL A 30 4.84 -3.45 13.66
C VAL A 30 6.19 -3.66 12.99
N ASP A 31 6.85 -2.58 12.58
CA ASP A 31 8.13 -2.65 11.87
C ASP A 31 9.36 -2.68 12.80
N GLY A 32 9.15 -2.57 14.12
CA GLY A 32 10.21 -2.50 15.14
C GLY A 32 10.90 -1.14 15.27
N ASN A 33 10.56 -0.17 14.43
CA ASN A 33 11.14 1.19 14.36
C ASN A 33 10.10 2.30 14.65
N GLY A 34 8.94 1.92 15.20
CA GLY A 34 7.86 2.86 15.54
C GLY A 34 6.83 3.07 14.43
N GLY A 35 6.95 2.35 13.31
CA GLY A 35 5.97 2.29 12.23
C GLY A 35 5.28 0.94 12.11
N VAL A 36 4.53 0.77 11.03
CA VAL A 36 3.81 -0.47 10.70
C VAL A 36 3.89 -0.80 9.22
N TRP A 37 3.94 -2.09 8.93
CA TRP A 37 3.55 -2.66 7.65
C TRP A 37 2.04 -2.88 7.64
N VAL A 38 1.39 -2.42 6.57
CA VAL A 38 -0.04 -2.64 6.32
C VAL A 38 -0.19 -3.47 5.05
N ARG A 39 -1.10 -4.44 5.09
CA ARG A 39 -1.52 -5.23 3.94
C ARG A 39 -3.04 -5.32 3.89
N ILE A 40 -3.61 -4.97 2.74
CA ILE A 40 -5.03 -5.08 2.40
C ILE A 40 -5.16 -6.25 1.42
N ASP A 41 -5.81 -7.34 1.83
CA ASP A 41 -5.71 -8.62 1.11
C ASP A 41 -6.47 -8.69 -0.21
N ALA A 42 -7.56 -7.93 -0.35
CA ALA A 42 -8.39 -7.94 -1.53
C ALA A 42 -8.81 -6.53 -1.90
N VAL A 43 -8.31 -6.03 -3.03
CA VAL A 43 -8.74 -4.79 -3.68
C VAL A 43 -9.02 -5.08 -5.15
N ALA A 44 -10.11 -4.54 -5.66
CA ALA A 44 -10.53 -4.76 -7.03
C ALA A 44 -9.55 -4.14 -8.03
N LEU A 45 -9.28 -4.87 -9.11
CA LEU A 45 -8.57 -4.39 -10.28
C LEU A 45 -9.57 -4.08 -11.39
N GLY A 46 -9.25 -3.07 -12.19
CA GLY A 46 -9.97 -2.73 -13.41
C GLY A 46 -9.66 -3.71 -14.54
N SER A 47 -10.40 -3.57 -15.65
CA SER A 47 -10.29 -4.45 -16.83
C SER A 47 -8.95 -4.40 -17.56
N VAL A 48 -8.03 -3.53 -17.13
CA VAL A 48 -6.64 -3.45 -17.62
C VAL A 48 -5.88 -4.74 -17.33
N TYR A 49 -6.20 -5.42 -16.23
CA TYR A 49 -5.49 -6.61 -15.78
C TYR A 49 -6.26 -7.90 -16.06
N GLU A 50 -5.52 -9.01 -16.20
CA GLU A 50 -6.08 -10.36 -16.32
C GLU A 50 -6.79 -10.80 -15.02
N GLN A 51 -6.40 -10.22 -13.88
CA GLN A 51 -6.91 -10.59 -12.56
C GLN A 51 -7.97 -9.61 -12.08
N ASP A 52 -9.02 -10.13 -11.45
CA ASP A 52 -10.11 -9.31 -10.89
C ASP A 52 -9.71 -8.56 -9.60
N SER A 53 -8.64 -9.02 -8.93
CA SER A 53 -8.17 -8.43 -7.68
C SER A 53 -6.67 -8.63 -7.43
N THR A 54 -6.15 -7.81 -6.52
CA THR A 54 -4.82 -7.92 -5.92
C THR A 54 -4.91 -7.70 -4.41
N TRP A 55 -3.81 -7.96 -3.71
CA TRP A 55 -3.53 -7.31 -2.43
C TRP A 55 -2.76 -6.00 -2.64
N LEU A 56 -2.85 -5.08 -1.69
CA LEU A 56 -2.08 -3.84 -1.63
C LEU A 56 -1.34 -3.76 -0.30
N ALA A 57 -0.05 -3.46 -0.32
CA ALA A 57 0.73 -3.29 0.90
C ALA A 57 1.65 -2.08 0.85
N PHE A 58 1.98 -1.53 2.01
CA PHE A 58 2.85 -0.37 2.19
C PHE A 58 3.31 -0.27 3.65
N GLN A 59 4.31 0.57 3.91
CA GLN A 59 4.76 0.90 5.26
C GLN A 59 4.27 2.30 5.64
N ILE A 60 3.68 2.42 6.82
CA ILE A 60 3.52 3.70 7.50
C ILE A 60 4.70 3.83 8.45
N THR A 61 5.63 4.73 8.13
CA THR A 61 6.86 4.90 8.91
C THR A 61 6.63 5.78 10.13
N TYR A 62 7.53 5.69 11.13
CA TYR A 62 7.46 6.51 12.35
C TYR A 62 7.26 8.03 12.12
N PRO A 63 7.86 8.67 11.09
CA PRO A 63 7.63 10.10 10.82
C PRO A 63 6.29 10.42 10.15
N TYR A 64 5.31 9.51 10.14
CA TYR A 64 3.95 9.82 9.70
C TYR A 64 3.27 10.78 10.70
N PRO A 65 2.60 11.85 10.24
CA PRO A 65 2.12 12.08 8.87
C PRO A 65 3.07 12.89 7.96
N GLU A 66 4.23 13.33 8.43
CA GLU A 66 5.16 14.15 7.64
C GLU A 66 5.91 13.35 6.56
N ALA A 67 5.97 12.03 6.68
CA ALA A 67 6.53 11.13 5.67
C ALA A 67 5.48 10.59 4.70
N ASP A 68 5.84 10.53 3.41
CA ASP A 68 5.02 9.89 2.38
C ASP A 68 4.90 8.38 2.66
N VAL A 69 3.70 7.84 2.46
CA VAL A 69 3.45 6.39 2.48
C VAL A 69 3.88 5.85 1.12
N TYR A 70 5.11 5.36 1.05
CA TYR A 70 5.76 4.92 -0.17
C TYR A 70 6.97 4.02 0.16
N PRO A 71 7.27 3.00 -0.68
CA PRO A 71 6.51 2.55 -1.85
C PRO A 71 5.26 1.73 -1.50
N HIS A 72 4.46 1.43 -2.53
CA HIS A 72 3.35 0.48 -2.45
C HIS A 72 3.71 -0.81 -3.19
N PHE A 73 3.08 -1.91 -2.81
CA PHE A 73 3.34 -3.23 -3.36
C PHE A 73 2.03 -3.94 -3.69
N VAL A 74 2.05 -4.76 -4.74
CA VAL A 74 0.95 -5.62 -5.17
C VAL A 74 1.47 -7.01 -5.54
N ARG A 75 0.57 -7.92 -5.88
CA ARG A 75 0.89 -9.30 -6.28
C ARG A 75 2.04 -9.38 -7.30
N PRO A 76 2.93 -10.40 -7.18
CA PRO A 76 4.10 -10.52 -8.06
C PRO A 76 3.76 -10.92 -9.49
N ASP A 77 2.57 -11.48 -9.72
CA ASP A 77 2.11 -12.02 -10.99
C ASP A 77 1.07 -11.11 -11.68
N LEU A 78 1.04 -9.81 -11.36
CA LEU A 78 0.13 -8.85 -11.99
C LEU A 78 0.39 -8.75 -13.49
N ARG A 79 -0.64 -9.02 -14.31
CA ARG A 79 -0.52 -9.11 -15.77
C ARG A 79 -1.61 -8.31 -16.45
N ARG A 80 -1.24 -7.56 -17.50
CA ARG A 80 -2.20 -6.85 -18.33
C ARG A 80 -2.97 -7.81 -19.22
N ASN A 81 -4.25 -7.53 -19.42
CA ASN A 81 -5.15 -8.35 -20.23
C ASN A 81 -4.83 -8.30 -21.74
N ASP A 82 -4.10 -7.26 -22.18
CA ASP A 82 -3.59 -7.13 -23.55
C ASP A 82 -2.23 -7.82 -23.79
N GLY A 83 -1.65 -8.44 -22.77
CA GLY A 83 -0.35 -9.11 -22.82
C GLY A 83 0.86 -8.17 -22.87
N ALA A 84 0.65 -6.85 -22.81
CA ALA A 84 1.75 -5.88 -22.75
C ALA A 84 2.44 -5.91 -21.37
N PRO A 85 3.72 -5.46 -21.27
CA PRO A 85 4.35 -5.25 -19.98
C PRO A 85 3.65 -4.13 -19.19
N ASN A 86 3.68 -4.20 -17.84
CA ASN A 86 3.07 -3.18 -16.96
C ASN A 86 3.66 -1.77 -17.15
N GLY A 87 4.86 -1.64 -17.73
CA GLY A 87 5.45 -0.37 -18.10
C GLY A 87 6.20 0.33 -16.97
N THR A 88 6.39 1.64 -17.11
CA THR A 88 7.14 2.47 -16.16
C THR A 88 6.42 2.59 -14.83
N GLY A 89 7.16 2.48 -13.73
CA GLY A 89 6.61 2.57 -12.38
C GLY A 89 6.31 1.22 -11.73
N PHE A 90 6.55 0.12 -12.45
CA PHE A 90 6.45 -1.24 -11.93
C PHE A 90 7.85 -1.86 -11.81
N GLN A 91 8.12 -2.54 -10.69
CA GLN A 91 9.37 -3.26 -10.50
C GLN A 91 9.13 -4.54 -9.69
N ALA A 92 9.62 -5.68 -10.19
CA ALA A 92 9.64 -6.92 -9.41
C ALA A 92 10.64 -6.79 -8.25
N VAL A 93 10.20 -7.06 -7.03
CA VAL A 93 10.98 -6.89 -5.81
C VAL A 93 10.63 -7.95 -4.77
N THR A 94 11.45 -8.01 -3.73
CA THR A 94 11.09 -8.60 -2.45
C THR A 94 10.65 -7.48 -1.50
N TRP A 95 9.58 -7.66 -0.74
CA TRP A 95 8.99 -6.62 0.11
C TRP A 95 8.58 -7.13 1.49
N GLY A 96 8.35 -6.19 2.41
CA GLY A 96 7.62 -6.42 3.65
C GLY A 96 8.39 -7.16 4.75
N PRO A 97 7.72 -7.45 5.88
CA PRO A 97 8.35 -8.05 7.06
C PRO A 97 8.80 -9.51 6.86
N ASP A 98 8.20 -10.23 5.91
CA ASP A 98 8.49 -11.64 5.63
C ASP A 98 9.26 -11.86 4.31
N GLU A 99 9.82 -10.80 3.72
CA GLU A 99 10.59 -10.87 2.47
C GLU A 99 9.84 -11.61 1.34
N GLN A 100 8.58 -11.23 1.11
CA GLN A 100 7.74 -11.87 0.09
C GLN A 100 7.98 -11.28 -1.30
N ALA A 101 7.78 -12.07 -2.35
CA ALA A 101 7.80 -11.56 -3.72
C ALA A 101 6.61 -10.61 -3.95
N GLY A 102 6.86 -9.49 -4.63
CA GLY A 102 5.82 -8.52 -5.00
C GLY A 102 6.23 -7.66 -6.18
N THR A 103 5.27 -6.89 -6.66
CA THR A 103 5.51 -5.83 -7.64
C THR A 103 5.41 -4.48 -6.93
N GLN A 104 6.50 -3.72 -6.91
CA GLN A 104 6.53 -2.36 -6.41
C GLN A 104 5.84 -1.41 -7.38
N LEU A 105 5.03 -0.51 -6.85
CA LEU A 105 4.40 0.62 -7.53
C LEU A 105 5.12 1.91 -7.13
N SER A 106 5.92 2.47 -8.04
CA SER A 106 6.76 3.64 -7.79
C SER A 106 5.97 4.95 -7.93
N ARG A 107 4.99 5.16 -7.03
CA ARG A 107 4.11 6.34 -6.98
C ARG A 107 4.36 7.20 -5.75
N ARG A 108 5.47 7.94 -5.73
CA ARG A 108 5.79 8.90 -4.65
C ARG A 108 4.92 10.16 -4.72
N SER A 109 4.53 10.70 -3.57
CA SER A 109 3.95 12.04 -3.43
C SER A 109 5.06 13.09 -3.44
N ASN A 110 5.08 13.94 -4.45
CA ASN A 110 6.07 15.04 -4.54
C ASN A 110 5.59 16.34 -3.85
N ARG A 111 4.33 16.38 -3.41
CA ARG A 111 3.68 17.52 -2.77
C ARG A 111 2.73 17.02 -1.68
N LEU A 112 3.25 16.17 -0.79
CA LEU A 112 2.51 15.71 0.38
C LEU A 112 2.08 16.91 1.22
N ASP A 113 0.79 16.98 1.55
CA ASP A 113 0.25 17.88 2.56
C ASP A 113 -0.23 17.05 3.77
N PRO A 114 0.55 16.96 4.86
CA PRO A 114 0.19 16.14 6.02
C PRO A 114 -1.12 16.54 6.70
N ALA A 115 -1.67 17.73 6.40
CA ALA A 115 -2.97 18.15 6.93
C ALA A 115 -4.16 17.58 6.13
N ILE A 116 -3.92 17.03 4.94
CA ILE A 116 -4.96 16.57 4.00
C ILE A 116 -4.71 15.14 3.51
N ASP A 117 -3.46 14.80 3.20
CA ASP A 117 -3.05 13.51 2.66
C ASP A 117 -2.83 12.51 3.79
N THR A 118 -3.67 11.47 3.79
CA THR A 118 -3.61 10.34 4.73
C THR A 118 -3.04 9.08 4.06
N ALA A 119 -2.67 8.09 4.88
CA ALA A 119 -2.28 6.78 4.35
C ALA A 119 -3.41 6.12 3.51
N ALA A 120 -4.67 6.25 3.94
CA ALA A 120 -5.81 5.70 3.21
C ALA A 120 -6.05 6.42 1.87
N THR A 121 -6.06 7.76 1.86
CA THR A 121 -6.20 8.53 0.61
C THR A 121 -5.03 8.28 -0.33
N LYS A 122 -3.82 8.09 0.18
CA LYS A 122 -2.66 7.67 -0.60
C LYS A 122 -2.88 6.31 -1.26
N ALA A 123 -3.35 5.30 -0.51
CA ALA A 123 -3.65 3.97 -1.04
C ALA A 123 -4.71 4.05 -2.17
N LEU A 124 -5.79 4.81 -1.96
CA LEU A 124 -6.83 5.04 -2.98
C LEU A 124 -6.27 5.71 -4.26
N LYS A 125 -5.41 6.73 -4.13
CA LYS A 125 -4.75 7.39 -5.27
C LYS A 125 -3.84 6.42 -6.05
N VAL A 126 -3.17 5.51 -5.36
CA VAL A 126 -2.34 4.48 -6.00
C VAL A 126 -3.20 3.47 -6.75
N LEU A 127 -4.31 3.00 -6.15
CA LEU A 127 -5.25 2.09 -6.80
C LEU A 127 -5.95 2.72 -8.01
N ALA A 128 -6.35 3.98 -7.91
CA ALA A 128 -6.94 4.71 -9.03
C ALA A 128 -5.98 4.74 -10.23
N TRP A 129 -4.72 5.12 -10.00
CA TRP A 129 -3.70 5.09 -11.05
C TRP A 129 -3.41 3.68 -11.57
N LEU A 130 -3.34 2.68 -10.68
CA LEU A 130 -3.11 1.30 -11.08
C LEU A 130 -4.18 0.86 -12.10
N ASN A 131 -5.43 1.24 -11.86
CA ASN A 131 -6.56 0.91 -12.75
C ASN A 131 -6.64 1.77 -14.02
N GLU A 132 -5.78 2.77 -14.19
CA GLU A 132 -5.68 3.63 -15.37
C GLU A 132 -4.48 3.26 -16.29
N GLN A 133 -3.73 2.19 -15.99
CA GLN A 133 -2.56 1.81 -16.78
C GLN A 133 -2.87 1.33 -18.20
#